data_AF-A0A1H3TQC9-F1
#
_entry.id   AF-A0A1H3TQC9-F1
#
_cell.length_a   1.000
_cell.length_b   1.000
_cell.length_c   1.000
_cell.angle_alpha   90.00
_cell.angle_beta   90.00
_cell.angle_gamma   90.00
#
_symmetry.space_group_name_H-M   'P 1'
#
loop_
_entity.id
_entity.type
_entity.pdbx_description
1 polymer ?
#
loop_
_entity_poly.entity_id
_entity_poly.type
_entity_poly.pdbx_seq_one_letter_code
_entity_poly.pdbx_strand_id
1 'polypeptide(L)'
;MLPVTPQDSVHRFARSLEVPQRLTQLHPRTPGNAGNFNALPPAVVLGVISAFEGFVEDFLATALHLRGYGLGQIAKRVSTSNPTVADFQRKCSAEFPTVPPRIADAPPVRVWNIPTVSGRPATETIDWDEMVRRADGWMQVRHCLTHGLVSGWRSEVWPGPLRGATSASSVLRARPGGRHAIGLIGAISCARIHLHGARVIADAVAAELGALLDWTALPDFPLLRAAGGSADR
;
A
#
# COMPACT_ATOMS: atom_id res chain seq x y z
N MET A 1 28.91 17.78 -0.95
CA MET A 1 27.71 16.97 -0.65
C MET A 1 26.89 16.95 -1.93
N LEU A 2 26.57 15.78 -2.48
CA LEU A 2 25.76 15.71 -3.71
C LEU A 2 24.36 16.29 -3.42
N PRO A 3 23.72 16.98 -4.38
CA PRO A 3 22.38 17.51 -4.17
C PRO A 3 21.39 16.38 -3.92
N VAL A 4 20.58 16.50 -2.86
CA VAL A 4 19.51 15.54 -2.56
C VAL A 4 18.42 15.71 -3.61
N THR A 5 17.92 14.59 -4.14
CA THR A 5 16.87 14.60 -5.16
C THR A 5 15.65 13.80 -4.71
N PRO A 6 14.43 14.09 -5.21
CA PRO A 6 13.26 13.27 -4.92
C PRO A 6 13.42 11.81 -5.36
N GLN A 7 14.29 11.56 -6.35
CA GLN A 7 14.64 10.23 -6.83
C GLN A 7 15.34 9.37 -5.77
N ASP A 8 16.08 9.98 -4.84
CA ASP A 8 16.74 9.24 -3.76
C ASP A 8 15.71 8.55 -2.83
N SER A 9 14.57 9.21 -2.60
CA SER A 9 13.45 8.64 -1.85
C SER A 9 12.78 7.49 -2.60
N VAL A 10 12.65 7.61 -3.93
CA VAL A 10 12.12 6.52 -4.78
C VAL A 10 13.03 5.29 -4.72
N HIS A 11 14.35 5.47 -4.79
CA HIS A 11 15.31 4.37 -4.67
C HIS A 11 15.25 3.68 -3.29
N ARG A 12 15.15 4.46 -2.20
CA ARG A 12 15.00 3.91 -0.85
C ARG A 12 13.69 3.14 -0.70
N PHE A 13 12.60 3.66 -1.26
CA PHE A 13 11.31 2.98 -1.25
C PHE A 13 11.35 1.65 -2.02
N ALA A 14 11.93 1.64 -3.22
CA ALA A 14 12.13 0.43 -4.01
C ALA A 14 12.88 -0.65 -3.22
N ARG A 15 13.98 -0.27 -2.56
CA ARG A 15 14.76 -1.17 -1.71
C ARG A 15 13.95 -1.72 -0.53
N SER A 16 13.18 -0.87 0.15
CA SER A 16 12.34 -1.30 1.28
C SER A 16 11.24 -2.31 0.87
N LEU A 17 10.82 -2.30 -0.40
CA LEU A 17 9.81 -3.21 -0.93
C LEU A 17 10.37 -4.57 -1.38
N GLU A 18 11.70 -4.76 -1.44
CA GLU A 18 12.31 -6.03 -1.86
C GLU A 18 11.90 -7.19 -0.96
N VAL A 19 11.90 -6.99 0.37
CA VAL A 19 11.53 -8.04 1.33
C VAL A 19 10.06 -8.42 1.19
N PRO A 20 9.09 -7.49 1.23
CA PRO A 20 7.69 -7.81 0.96
C PRO A 20 7.48 -8.54 -0.37
N GLN A 21 8.17 -8.11 -1.43
CA GLN A 21 8.03 -8.78 -2.72
C GLN A 21 8.55 -10.22 -2.68
N ARG A 22 9.73 -10.48 -2.09
CA ARG A 22 10.26 -11.84 -1.94
C ARG A 22 9.34 -12.73 -1.10
N LEU A 23 8.74 -12.18 -0.04
CA LEU A 23 7.75 -12.92 0.76
C LEU A 23 6.54 -13.36 -0.08
N THR A 24 6.09 -12.56 -1.06
CA THR A 24 5.01 -12.99 -1.97
C THR A 24 5.41 -14.13 -2.90
N GLN A 25 6.71 -14.27 -3.20
CA GLN A 25 7.25 -15.33 -4.05
C GLN A 25 7.41 -16.66 -3.30
N LEU A 26 7.60 -16.62 -1.98
CA LEU A 26 7.69 -17.80 -1.13
C LEU A 26 6.35 -18.52 -0.94
N HIS A 27 5.23 -17.85 -1.19
CA HIS A 27 3.91 -18.45 -1.02
C HIS A 27 3.63 -19.44 -2.18
N PRO A 28 3.20 -20.69 -1.91
CA PRO A 28 3.05 -21.74 -2.93
C PRO A 28 1.92 -21.46 -3.94
N ARG A 29 1.05 -20.49 -3.63
CA ARG A 29 -0.11 -20.07 -4.44
C ARG A 29 -1.10 -21.20 -4.75
N THR A 30 -0.98 -22.35 -4.10
CA THR A 30 -1.90 -23.47 -4.28
C THR A 30 -3.29 -23.12 -3.74
N PRO A 31 -4.38 -23.51 -4.43
CA PRO A 31 -5.72 -23.38 -3.89
C PRO A 31 -5.87 -24.16 -2.59
N GLY A 32 -6.61 -23.61 -1.63
CA GLY A 32 -6.89 -24.27 -0.34
C GLY A 32 -6.09 -23.71 0.82
N ASN A 33 -5.77 -24.57 1.79
CA ASN A 33 -5.04 -24.20 3.00
C ASN A 33 -3.53 -24.28 2.74
N ALA A 34 -2.85 -23.13 2.69
CA ALA A 34 -1.40 -23.06 2.54
C ALA A 34 -0.63 -23.35 3.85
N GLY A 35 -1.28 -23.84 4.91
CA GLY A 35 -0.62 -24.17 6.18
C GLY A 35 0.11 -22.98 6.78
N ASN A 36 1.39 -23.16 7.11
CA ASN A 36 2.24 -22.11 7.71
C ASN A 36 2.56 -20.97 6.73
N PHE A 37 2.44 -21.18 5.41
CA PHE A 37 2.62 -20.10 4.43
C PHE A 37 1.57 -18.99 4.55
N ASN A 38 0.45 -19.23 5.25
CA ASN A 38 -0.51 -18.18 5.56
C ASN A 38 0.03 -17.11 6.52
N ALA A 39 1.22 -17.29 7.11
CA ALA A 39 1.91 -16.23 7.85
C ALA A 39 2.58 -15.19 6.93
N LEU A 40 2.77 -15.49 5.63
CA LEU A 40 3.38 -14.55 4.68
C LEU A 40 2.50 -13.32 4.38
N PRO A 41 1.19 -13.45 4.10
CA PRO A 41 0.33 -12.29 3.81
C PRO A 41 0.35 -11.16 4.86
N PRO A 42 0.18 -11.41 6.18
CA PRO A 42 0.28 -10.32 7.16
C PRO A 42 1.68 -9.67 7.19
N ALA A 43 2.75 -10.46 7.01
CA ALA A 43 4.11 -9.91 6.94
C ALA A 43 4.32 -9.03 5.70
N VAL A 44 3.77 -9.42 4.55
CA VAL A 44 3.78 -8.59 3.33
C VAL A 44 3.03 -7.28 3.56
N VAL A 45 1.84 -7.31 4.15
CA VAL A 45 1.05 -6.11 4.45
C VAL A 45 1.81 -5.16 5.37
N LEU A 46 2.36 -5.66 6.48
CA LEU A 46 3.15 -4.84 7.41
C LEU A 46 4.38 -4.24 6.73
N GLY A 47 5.11 -5.03 5.94
CA GLY A 47 6.32 -4.55 5.27
C GLY A 47 6.03 -3.52 4.17
N VAL A 48 4.96 -3.70 3.39
CA VAL A 48 4.51 -2.72 2.38
C VAL A 48 4.14 -1.40 3.03
N ILE A 49 3.30 -1.44 4.08
CA ILE A 49 2.81 -0.22 4.72
C ILE A 49 3.95 0.49 5.44
N SER A 50 4.85 -0.23 6.11
CA SER A 50 6.04 0.36 6.71
C SER A 50 6.97 1.00 5.66
N ALA A 51 7.16 0.37 4.50
CA ALA A 51 7.92 0.96 3.40
C ALA A 51 7.26 2.25 2.89
N PHE A 52 5.92 2.26 2.78
CA PHE A 52 5.16 3.45 2.38
C PHE A 52 5.27 4.58 3.42
N GLU A 53 5.11 4.28 4.71
CA GLU A 53 5.26 5.25 5.80
C GLU A 53 6.62 5.95 5.73
N GLY A 54 7.70 5.17 5.60
CA GLY A 54 9.06 5.72 5.46
C GLY A 54 9.26 6.52 4.17
N PHE A 55 8.66 6.10 3.05
CA PHE A 55 8.70 6.85 1.80
C PHE A 55 8.01 8.22 1.93
N VAL A 56 6.82 8.27 2.52
CA VAL A 56 6.08 9.53 2.71
C VAL A 56 6.91 10.53 3.52
N GLU A 57 7.52 10.07 4.60
CA GLU A 57 8.35 10.94 5.44
C GLU A 57 9.56 11.49 4.70
N ASP A 58 10.33 10.61 4.07
CA ASP A 58 11.57 10.95 3.37
C ASP A 58 11.32 11.79 2.12
N PHE A 59 10.32 11.43 1.31
CA PHE A 59 9.96 12.15 0.09
C PHE A 59 9.42 13.54 0.41
N LEU A 60 8.49 13.67 1.37
CA LEU A 60 7.95 14.96 1.75
C LEU A 60 9.04 15.87 2.35
N ALA A 61 9.95 15.31 3.18
CA ALA A 61 11.08 16.06 3.71
C ALA A 61 11.98 16.60 2.59
N THR A 62 12.31 15.74 1.62
CA THR A 62 13.12 16.10 0.46
C THR A 62 12.44 17.16 -0.41
N ALA A 63 11.17 16.97 -0.73
CA ALA A 63 10.40 17.91 -1.54
C ALA A 63 10.28 19.29 -0.89
N LEU A 64 10.03 19.34 0.42
CA LEU A 64 9.97 20.60 1.17
C LEU A 64 11.35 21.27 1.27
N HIS A 65 12.42 20.50 1.43
CA HIS A 65 13.78 21.05 1.40
C HIS A 65 14.07 21.73 0.06
N LEU A 66 13.70 21.11 -1.05
CA LEU A 66 13.86 21.67 -2.41
C LEU A 66 12.99 22.92 -2.64
N ARG A 67 11.89 23.07 -1.90
CA ARG A 67 11.10 24.32 -1.85
C ARG A 67 11.72 25.43 -0.99
N GLY A 68 12.87 25.19 -0.37
CA GLY A 68 13.57 26.16 0.47
C GLY A 68 13.10 26.18 1.94
N TYR A 69 12.31 25.20 2.38
CA TYR A 69 11.92 25.11 3.79
C TYR A 69 13.14 24.78 4.68
N GLY A 70 13.22 25.44 5.83
CA GLY A 70 14.20 25.12 6.87
C GLY A 70 13.85 23.84 7.65
N LEU A 71 14.85 23.19 8.26
CA LEU A 71 14.67 21.90 8.97
C LEU A 71 13.55 21.91 10.02
N GLY A 72 13.40 23.00 10.78
CA GLY A 72 12.33 23.12 11.77
C GLY A 72 10.92 23.21 11.15
N GLN A 73 10.80 23.80 9.96
CA GLN A 73 9.54 23.84 9.22
C GLN A 73 9.21 22.48 8.59
N ILE A 74 10.24 21.76 8.12
CA ILE A 74 10.13 20.40 7.59
C ILE A 74 9.67 19.45 8.69
N ALA A 75 10.33 19.43 9.84
CA ALA A 75 10.00 18.53 10.95
C ALA A 75 8.52 18.68 11.38
N LYS A 76 8.01 19.91 11.43
CA LYS A 76 6.59 20.19 11.77
C LYS A 76 5.60 19.66 10.72
N ARG A 77 5.99 19.59 9.45
CA ARG A 77 5.13 19.16 8.33
C ARG A 77 5.20 17.65 8.09
N VAL A 78 6.36 17.06 8.29
CA VAL A 78 6.63 15.65 8.01
C VAL A 78 6.20 14.74 9.16
N SER A 79 6.31 15.21 10.41
CA SER A 79 5.94 14.41 11.60
C SER A 79 4.49 13.93 11.52
N THR A 80 4.31 12.65 11.20
CA THR A 80 2.99 12.03 11.01
C THR A 80 3.04 10.59 11.51
N SER A 81 2.17 10.23 12.44
CA SER A 81 2.06 8.84 12.90
C SER A 81 1.23 8.03 11.90
N ASN A 82 1.84 7.05 11.23
CA ASN A 82 1.19 6.11 10.30
C ASN A 82 0.40 6.79 9.17
N PRO A 83 1.03 7.62 8.32
CA PRO A 83 0.34 8.34 7.25
C PRO A 83 -0.37 7.39 6.28
N THR A 84 -1.62 7.70 5.94
CA THR A 84 -2.33 7.03 4.83
C THR A 84 -2.04 7.71 3.49
N VAL A 85 -2.51 7.12 2.39
CA VAL A 85 -2.43 7.76 1.06
C VAL A 85 -3.20 9.08 1.05
N ALA A 86 -4.34 9.17 1.75
CA ALA A 86 -5.08 10.42 1.91
C ALA A 86 -4.28 11.48 2.67
N ASP A 87 -3.54 11.08 3.71
CA ASP A 87 -2.66 11.99 4.46
C ASP A 87 -1.52 12.52 3.61
N PHE A 88 -0.89 11.64 2.82
CA PHE A 88 0.18 12.03 1.91
C PHE A 88 -0.32 13.00 0.84
N GLN A 89 -1.46 12.71 0.21
CA GLN A 89 -2.11 13.61 -0.74
C GLN A 89 -2.42 14.96 -0.08
N ARG A 90 -3.08 14.96 1.09
CA ARG A 90 -3.47 16.20 1.77
C ARG A 90 -2.27 17.09 2.09
N LYS A 91 -1.19 16.50 2.60
CA LYS A 91 0.06 17.23 2.91
C LYS A 91 0.72 17.77 1.66
N CYS A 92 0.81 16.98 0.59
CA CYS A 92 1.39 17.45 -0.67
C CYS A 92 0.53 18.56 -1.28
N SER A 93 -0.78 18.41 -1.35
CA SER A 93 -1.70 19.42 -1.89
C SER A 93 -1.64 20.75 -1.13
N ALA A 94 -1.35 20.73 0.18
CA ALA A 94 -1.19 21.95 0.97
C ALA A 94 0.09 22.74 0.62
N GLU A 95 1.12 22.05 0.11
CA GLU A 95 2.45 22.60 -0.11
C GLU A 95 2.79 22.75 -1.61
N PHE A 96 2.04 22.06 -2.47
CA PHE A 96 2.23 21.95 -3.92
C PHE A 96 0.87 22.12 -4.64
N PRO A 97 0.46 23.35 -5.00
CA PRO A 97 -0.89 23.63 -5.51
C PRO A 97 -1.24 22.97 -6.84
N THR A 98 -0.27 22.46 -7.61
CA THR A 98 -0.53 21.74 -8.87
C THR A 98 -0.81 20.25 -8.66
N VAL A 99 -0.67 19.74 -7.44
CA VAL A 99 -0.93 18.33 -7.10
C VAL A 99 -2.40 17.93 -7.26
N PRO A 100 -3.40 18.66 -6.72
CA PRO A 100 -4.81 18.28 -6.85
C PRO A 100 -5.30 18.02 -8.29
N PRO A 101 -5.07 18.92 -9.27
CA PRO A 101 -5.53 18.66 -10.64
C PRO A 101 -4.83 17.45 -11.27
N ARG A 102 -3.54 17.20 -10.97
CA ARG A 102 -2.80 16.03 -11.49
C ARG A 102 -3.32 14.70 -10.92
N ILE A 103 -3.78 14.72 -9.68
CA ILE A 103 -4.38 13.53 -9.05
C ILE A 103 -5.78 13.26 -9.60
N ALA A 104 -6.55 14.29 -9.96
CA ALA A 104 -7.86 14.11 -10.58
C ALA A 104 -7.77 13.33 -11.90
N ASP A 105 -6.66 13.49 -12.63
CA ASP A 105 -6.36 12.76 -13.87
C ASP A 105 -5.58 11.45 -13.64
N ALA A 106 -5.46 10.98 -12.40
CA ALA A 106 -4.66 9.81 -12.08
C ALA A 106 -5.21 8.55 -12.78
N PRO A 107 -4.33 7.75 -13.42
CA PRO A 107 -4.77 6.50 -14.02
C PRO A 107 -5.28 5.54 -12.92
N PRO A 108 -6.27 4.69 -13.24
CA PRO A 108 -6.77 3.73 -12.28
C PRO A 108 -5.76 2.60 -12.06
N VAL A 109 -5.92 1.85 -10.96
CA VAL A 109 -5.04 0.73 -10.60
C VAL A 109 -5.77 -0.59 -10.67
N ARG A 110 -5.12 -1.59 -11.28
CA ARG A 110 -5.63 -2.97 -11.30
C ARG A 110 -5.22 -3.71 -10.03
N VAL A 111 -6.17 -4.37 -9.37
CA VAL A 111 -6.01 -5.11 -8.11
C VAL A 111 -6.82 -6.42 -8.12
N TRP A 112 -6.66 -7.26 -7.11
CA TRP A 112 -7.66 -8.31 -6.85
C TRP A 112 -8.91 -7.70 -6.21
N ASN A 113 -10.07 -8.20 -6.63
CA ASN A 113 -11.32 -7.91 -5.96
C ASN A 113 -11.36 -8.49 -4.55
N ILE A 114 -12.19 -7.89 -3.70
CA ILE A 114 -12.47 -8.38 -2.36
C ILE A 114 -13.60 -9.40 -2.47
N PRO A 115 -13.32 -10.72 -2.40
CA PRO A 115 -14.35 -11.72 -2.67
C PRO A 115 -15.33 -11.81 -1.50
N THR A 116 -16.61 -11.95 -1.81
CA THR A 116 -17.63 -12.37 -0.83
C THR A 116 -17.37 -13.81 -0.39
N VAL A 117 -18.14 -14.30 0.60
CA VAL A 117 -17.98 -15.67 1.14
C VAL A 117 -18.03 -16.74 0.03
N SER A 118 -18.93 -16.59 -0.95
CA SER A 118 -19.09 -17.48 -2.11
C SER A 118 -18.34 -16.99 -3.36
N GLY A 119 -17.80 -15.77 -3.33
CA GLY A 119 -17.14 -15.14 -4.47
C GLY A 119 -15.79 -15.79 -4.80
N ARG A 120 -15.53 -15.92 -6.10
CA ARG A 120 -14.21 -16.31 -6.61
C ARG A 120 -13.32 -15.07 -6.78
N PRO A 121 -11.99 -15.18 -6.53
CA PRO A 121 -11.05 -14.11 -6.83
C PRO A 121 -11.00 -13.78 -8.33
N ALA A 122 -11.15 -12.50 -8.64
CA ALA A 122 -11.02 -11.90 -9.95
C ALA A 122 -10.20 -10.61 -9.84
N THR A 123 -9.63 -10.15 -10.94
CA THR A 123 -9.00 -8.83 -10.96
C THR A 123 -10.03 -7.78 -11.30
N GLU A 124 -9.92 -6.60 -10.70
CA GLU A 124 -10.71 -5.43 -11.02
C GLU A 124 -9.80 -4.21 -11.18
N THR A 125 -10.32 -3.15 -11.78
CA THR A 125 -9.65 -1.86 -11.91
C THR A 125 -10.42 -0.86 -11.05
N ILE A 126 -9.72 -0.18 -10.15
CA ILE A 126 -10.32 0.80 -9.23
C ILE A 126 -9.76 2.19 -9.52
N ASP A 127 -10.62 3.20 -9.39
CA ASP A 127 -10.26 4.60 -9.52
C ASP A 127 -9.53 5.13 -8.27
N TRP A 128 -9.17 6.42 -8.30
CA TRP A 128 -8.42 7.06 -7.23
C TRP A 128 -9.18 7.05 -5.89
N ASP A 129 -10.46 7.42 -5.89
CA ASP A 129 -11.27 7.52 -4.67
C ASP A 129 -11.42 6.16 -4.00
N GLU A 130 -11.69 5.11 -4.79
CA GLU A 130 -11.76 3.75 -4.31
C GLU A 130 -10.40 3.25 -3.79
N MET A 131 -9.32 3.60 -4.48
CA MET A 131 -7.96 3.27 -4.04
C MET A 131 -7.63 3.91 -2.69
N VAL A 132 -7.94 5.19 -2.49
CA VAL A 132 -7.73 5.89 -1.22
C VAL A 132 -8.54 5.23 -0.10
N ARG A 133 -9.83 4.93 -0.35
CA ARG A 133 -10.69 4.24 0.62
C ARG A 133 -10.12 2.88 1.03
N ARG A 134 -9.59 2.11 0.08
CA ARG A 134 -8.96 0.81 0.38
C ARG A 134 -7.62 0.97 1.09
N ALA A 135 -6.84 2.00 0.80
CA ALA A 135 -5.61 2.29 1.52
C ALA A 135 -5.90 2.52 3.03
N ASP A 136 -6.94 3.26 3.36
CA ASP A 136 -7.37 3.47 4.75
C ASP A 136 -7.81 2.15 5.44
N GLY A 137 -8.53 1.29 4.72
CA GLY A 137 -8.88 -0.05 5.21
C GLY A 137 -7.64 -0.90 5.53
N TRP A 138 -6.62 -0.85 4.67
CA TRP A 138 -5.34 -1.52 4.91
C TRP A 138 -4.56 -0.92 6.08
N MET A 139 -4.65 0.39 6.30
CA MET A 139 -4.06 1.01 7.49
C MET A 139 -4.71 0.48 8.78
N GLN A 140 -6.03 0.25 8.78
CA GLN A 140 -6.67 -0.41 9.92
C GLN A 140 -6.26 -1.88 10.08
N VAL A 141 -6.01 -2.59 8.98
CA VAL A 141 -5.40 -3.94 9.05
C VAL A 141 -4.03 -3.87 9.73
N ARG A 142 -3.16 -2.94 9.33
CA ARG A 142 -1.84 -2.74 9.95
C ARG A 142 -1.94 -2.36 11.42
N HIS A 143 -2.89 -1.50 11.80
CA HIS A 143 -3.16 -1.17 13.19
C HIS A 143 -3.49 -2.43 14.01
N CYS A 144 -4.45 -3.23 13.55
CA CYS A 144 -4.86 -4.46 14.26
C CYS A 144 -3.71 -5.46 14.41
N LEU A 145 -2.90 -5.64 13.36
CA LEU A 145 -1.73 -6.54 13.38
C LEU A 145 -0.65 -6.04 14.33
N THR A 146 -0.32 -4.74 14.28
CA THR A 146 0.76 -4.15 15.09
C THR A 146 0.46 -4.24 16.58
N HIS A 147 -0.81 -4.06 16.96
CA HIS A 147 -1.23 -4.14 18.36
C HIS A 147 -1.58 -5.57 18.83
N GLY A 148 -1.40 -6.58 17.97
CA GLY A 148 -1.68 -7.98 18.32
C GLY A 148 -3.17 -8.26 18.57
N LEU A 149 -4.08 -7.43 18.04
CA LEU A 149 -5.52 -7.64 18.18
C LEU A 149 -5.99 -8.87 17.38
N VAL A 150 -5.27 -9.17 16.30
CA VAL A 150 -5.41 -10.38 15.49
C VAL A 150 -4.03 -10.77 14.97
N SER A 151 -3.89 -12.05 14.62
CA SER A 151 -2.63 -12.58 14.10
C SER A 151 -2.53 -12.50 12.56
N GLY A 152 -3.66 -12.42 11.86
CA GLY A 152 -3.78 -12.25 10.41
C GLY A 152 -3.44 -13.49 9.57
N TRP A 153 -2.79 -14.51 10.15
CA TRP A 153 -2.40 -15.73 9.43
C TRP A 153 -3.55 -16.73 9.25
N ARG A 154 -4.65 -16.56 9.98
CA ARG A 154 -5.87 -17.35 9.82
C ARG A 154 -7.07 -16.44 9.61
N SER A 155 -8.19 -17.06 9.26
CA SER A 155 -9.48 -16.39 9.32
C SER A 155 -9.78 -16.06 10.78
N GLU A 156 -10.03 -14.81 11.10
CA GLU A 156 -10.26 -14.32 12.47
C GLU A 156 -11.44 -13.33 12.50
N VAL A 157 -11.99 -13.05 13.68
CA VAL A 157 -12.90 -11.92 13.84
C VAL A 157 -12.05 -10.67 13.98
N TRP A 158 -12.21 -9.71 13.06
CA TRP A 158 -11.45 -8.48 13.08
C TRP A 158 -12.20 -7.42 13.91
N PRO A 159 -11.50 -6.66 14.76
CA PRO A 159 -12.13 -5.57 15.51
C PRO A 159 -12.82 -4.57 14.58
N GLY A 160 -13.89 -3.95 15.10
CA GLY A 160 -14.52 -2.81 14.43
C GLY A 160 -13.56 -1.63 14.33
N PRO A 161 -13.82 -0.69 13.38
CA PRO A 161 -12.95 0.46 13.23
C PRO A 161 -13.00 1.37 14.46
N LEU A 162 -11.92 2.12 14.66
CA LEU A 162 -11.97 3.33 15.48
C LEU A 162 -13.03 4.29 14.90
N ARG A 163 -13.60 5.14 15.76
CA ARG A 163 -14.64 6.10 15.34
C ARG A 163 -14.12 6.96 14.18
N GLY A 164 -14.84 6.95 13.05
CA GLY A 164 -14.50 7.71 11.85
C GLY A 164 -13.46 7.05 10.92
N ALA A 165 -12.98 5.84 11.25
CA ALA A 165 -12.07 5.09 10.38
C ALA A 165 -12.80 4.06 9.50
N THR A 166 -12.19 3.73 8.37
CA THR A 166 -12.66 2.66 7.47
C THR A 166 -12.38 1.30 8.10
N SER A 167 -13.35 0.39 8.17
CA SER A 167 -13.16 -0.93 8.77
C SER A 167 -12.07 -1.75 8.07
N ALA A 168 -11.26 -2.49 8.84
CA ALA A 168 -10.33 -3.49 8.30
C ALA A 168 -11.06 -4.54 7.43
N SER A 169 -12.30 -4.92 7.80
CA SER A 169 -13.11 -5.86 7.02
C SER A 169 -13.42 -5.41 5.59
N SER A 170 -13.30 -4.11 5.30
CA SER A 170 -13.57 -3.56 3.95
C SER A 170 -12.57 -4.01 2.89
N VAL A 171 -11.39 -4.50 3.28
CA VAL A 171 -10.32 -4.94 2.36
C VAL A 171 -9.96 -6.41 2.52
N LEU A 172 -10.59 -7.09 3.47
CA LEU A 172 -10.31 -8.48 3.80
C LEU A 172 -11.35 -9.42 3.18
N ARG A 173 -10.92 -10.62 2.82
CA ARG A 173 -11.83 -11.63 2.29
C ARG A 173 -12.75 -12.13 3.39
N ALA A 174 -14.06 -12.03 3.17
CA ALA A 174 -15.08 -12.57 4.06
C ALA A 174 -15.03 -14.11 4.13
N ARG A 175 -15.27 -14.65 5.32
CA ARG A 175 -15.33 -16.08 5.63
C ARG A 175 -16.58 -16.38 6.48
N PRO A 176 -17.04 -17.64 6.54
CA PRO A 176 -18.19 -18.01 7.36
C PRO A 176 -18.02 -17.58 8.82
N GLY A 177 -19.14 -17.25 9.47
CA GLY A 177 -19.18 -16.85 10.88
C GLY A 177 -18.64 -15.44 11.16
N GLY A 178 -18.75 -14.51 10.21
CA GLY A 178 -18.32 -13.11 10.38
C GLY A 178 -16.80 -12.91 10.40
N ARG A 179 -16.04 -13.95 10.08
CA ARG A 179 -14.57 -13.92 10.09
C ARG A 179 -14.03 -13.36 8.78
N HIS A 180 -12.81 -12.83 8.81
CA HIS A 180 -12.13 -12.31 7.65
C HIS A 180 -10.67 -12.79 7.61
N ALA A 181 -10.12 -12.88 6.40
CA ALA A 181 -8.74 -13.30 6.17
C ALA A 181 -8.05 -12.37 5.16
N ILE A 182 -6.76 -12.11 5.36
CA ILE A 182 -5.93 -11.32 4.42
C ILE A 182 -5.75 -12.10 3.12
N GLY A 183 -5.12 -13.28 3.22
CA GLY A 183 -4.72 -14.10 2.06
C GLY A 183 -3.70 -13.40 1.15
N LEU A 184 -2.96 -14.18 0.35
CA LEU A 184 -1.92 -13.62 -0.51
C LEU A 184 -2.47 -12.59 -1.51
N ILE A 185 -3.65 -12.86 -2.10
CA ILE A 185 -4.28 -11.94 -3.06
C ILE A 185 -4.58 -10.56 -2.44
N GLY A 186 -5.01 -10.52 -1.17
CA GLY A 186 -5.26 -9.28 -0.44
C GLY A 186 -3.95 -8.53 -0.18
N ALA A 187 -2.91 -9.23 0.26
CA ALA A 187 -1.59 -8.64 0.46
C ALA A 187 -0.98 -8.07 -0.84
N ILE A 188 -1.18 -8.74 -1.99
CA ILE A 188 -0.79 -8.22 -3.31
C ILE A 188 -1.58 -6.95 -3.65
N SER A 189 -2.89 -6.92 -3.41
CA SER A 189 -3.70 -5.70 -3.61
C SER A 189 -3.22 -4.56 -2.72
N CYS A 190 -2.90 -4.82 -1.45
CA CYS A 190 -2.33 -3.85 -0.52
C CYS A 190 -1.05 -3.21 -1.08
N ALA A 191 -0.13 -4.03 -1.59
CA ALA A 191 1.10 -3.58 -2.24
C ALA A 191 0.79 -2.65 -3.42
N ARG A 192 -0.01 -3.12 -4.37
CA ARG A 192 -0.33 -2.36 -5.59
C ARG A 192 -1.00 -1.01 -5.27
N ILE A 193 -1.89 -0.96 -4.28
CA ILE A 193 -2.53 0.27 -3.82
C ILE A 193 -1.52 1.28 -3.30
N HIS A 194 -0.64 0.89 -2.37
CA HIS A 194 0.31 1.82 -1.75
C HIS A 194 1.40 2.26 -2.73
N LEU A 195 1.88 1.35 -3.59
CA LEU A 195 2.85 1.70 -4.65
C LEU A 195 2.24 2.70 -5.65
N HIS A 196 0.98 2.46 -6.08
CA HIS A 196 0.29 3.35 -7.00
C HIS A 196 0.02 4.72 -6.39
N GLY A 197 -0.48 4.76 -5.15
CA GLY A 197 -0.71 6.01 -4.42
C GLY A 197 0.57 6.81 -4.23
N ALA A 198 1.66 6.16 -3.82
CA ALA A 198 2.98 6.78 -3.71
C ALA A 198 3.42 7.39 -5.05
N ARG A 199 3.34 6.61 -6.14
CA ARG A 199 3.75 7.03 -7.47
C ARG A 199 3.00 8.25 -7.98
N VAL A 200 1.67 8.20 -7.96
CA VAL A 200 0.82 9.29 -8.48
C VAL A 200 1.10 10.61 -7.75
N ILE A 201 1.15 10.57 -6.41
CA ILE A 201 1.37 11.79 -5.62
C ILE A 201 2.79 12.32 -5.81
N ALA A 202 3.79 11.42 -5.80
CA ALA A 202 5.18 11.82 -5.95
C ALA A 202 5.49 12.33 -7.37
N ASP A 203 4.93 11.73 -8.42
CA ASP A 203 5.06 12.22 -9.80
C ASP A 203 4.43 13.62 -9.93
N ALA A 204 3.30 13.87 -9.28
CA ALA A 204 2.66 15.18 -9.27
C ALA A 204 3.53 16.25 -8.59
N VAL A 205 4.11 15.93 -7.43
CA VAL A 205 5.03 16.82 -6.71
C VAL A 205 6.32 17.05 -7.50
N ALA A 206 6.92 15.98 -8.04
CA ALA A 206 8.15 16.06 -8.82
C ALA A 206 7.97 16.95 -10.05
N ALA A 207 6.84 16.84 -10.73
CA ALA A 207 6.54 17.70 -11.88
C ALA A 207 6.46 19.19 -11.50
N GLU A 208 5.92 19.53 -10.32
CA GLU A 208 5.93 20.93 -9.82
C GLU A 208 7.35 21.41 -9.49
N LEU A 209 8.20 20.50 -9.00
CA LEU A 209 9.62 20.76 -8.73
C LEU A 209 10.50 20.75 -9.99
N GLY A 210 9.92 20.53 -11.18
CA GLY A 210 10.67 20.44 -12.44
C GLY A 210 11.54 19.18 -12.55
N ALA A 211 11.19 18.11 -11.82
CA ALA A 211 11.87 16.82 -11.81
C ALA A 211 11.03 15.73 -12.48
N LEU A 212 11.70 14.65 -12.89
CA LEU A 212 11.07 13.41 -13.34
C LEU A 212 11.54 12.27 -12.44
N LEU A 213 10.62 11.39 -12.07
CA LEU A 213 10.92 10.22 -11.26
C LEU A 213 11.00 8.97 -12.13
N ASP A 214 12.00 8.15 -11.86
CA ASP A 214 12.14 6.82 -12.44
C ASP A 214 11.72 5.76 -11.42
N TRP A 215 10.68 5.00 -11.79
CA TRP A 215 10.09 3.94 -10.98
C TRP A 215 10.47 2.53 -11.45
N THR A 216 11.37 2.40 -12.43
CA THR A 216 11.74 1.10 -13.01
C THR A 216 12.35 0.12 -12.00
N ALA A 217 12.95 0.63 -10.93
CA ALA A 217 13.50 -0.19 -9.85
C ALA A 217 12.43 -0.71 -8.86
N LEU A 218 11.18 -0.25 -8.93
CA LEU A 218 10.13 -0.76 -8.04
C LEU A 218 9.87 -2.24 -8.30
N PRO A 219 9.83 -3.07 -7.24
CA PRO A 219 9.49 -4.47 -7.40
C PRO A 219 8.02 -4.65 -7.81
N ASP A 220 7.75 -5.59 -8.71
CA ASP A 220 6.38 -5.90 -9.14
C ASP A 220 5.67 -6.85 -8.15
N PHE A 221 4.37 -6.62 -8.00
CA PHE A 221 3.44 -7.45 -7.24
C PHE A 221 2.38 -7.99 -8.21
N PRO A 222 2.69 -9.09 -8.92
CA PRO A 222 1.94 -9.49 -10.09
C PRO A 222 0.60 -10.15 -9.71
N LEU A 223 -0.45 -9.86 -10.48
CA LEU A 223 -1.79 -10.42 -10.30
C LEU A 223 -1.90 -11.82 -10.93
N LEU A 224 -1.05 -12.74 -10.47
CA LEU A 224 -1.01 -14.11 -10.98
C LEU A 224 -2.03 -15.00 -10.28
N ARG A 225 -2.74 -15.83 -11.05
CA ARG A 225 -3.45 -16.98 -10.50
C ARG A 225 -2.46 -18.09 -10.17
N ALA A 226 -2.88 -19.02 -9.30
CA ALA A 226 -2.22 -20.31 -9.18
C ALA A 226 -2.08 -20.92 -10.58
N ALA A 227 -0.89 -21.38 -10.96
CA ALA A 227 -0.77 -22.25 -12.12
C ALA A 227 -1.62 -23.48 -11.80
N GLY A 228 -2.74 -23.64 -12.49
CA GLY A 228 -3.55 -24.84 -12.39
C GLY A 228 -2.68 -25.99 -12.89
N GLY A 229 -2.22 -26.86 -11.99
CA GLY A 229 -1.77 -28.18 -12.41
C GLY A 229 -2.95 -28.85 -13.08
N SER A 230 -2.85 -29.11 -14.39
CA SER A 230 -3.69 -30.11 -15.04
C SER A 230 -3.44 -31.42 -14.32
N ALA A 231 -4.39 -31.87 -13.51
CA ALA A 231 -4.47 -33.26 -13.11
C ALA A 231 -4.98 -34.06 -14.31
N ASP A 232 -4.08 -34.32 -15.26
CA ASP A 232 -4.15 -35.55 -16.05
C ASP A 232 -3.35 -36.59 -15.25
N ARG A 233 -4.10 -37.38 -14.47
CA ARG A 233 -3.88 -38.80 -14.20
C ARG A 233 -5.00 -39.36 -13.33
#